data_AF-A0A970IXQ2-F1
#
_entry.id   AF-A0A970IXQ2-F1
#
_cell.length_a   1.000
_cell.length_b   1.000
_cell.length_c   1.000
_cell.angle_alpha   90.00
_cell.angle_beta   90.00
_cell.angle_gamma   90.00
#
_symmetry.space_group_name_H-M   'P 1'
#
loop_
_entity.id
_entity.type
_entity.pdbx_description
1 polymer ?
#
loop_
_entity_poly.entity_id
_entity_poly.type
_entity_poly.pdbx_seq_one_letter_code
_entity_poly.pdbx_strand_id
1 'polypeptide(L)'
;MKRTLIYSVFTVIVAFFLTVIIVLAWFMVSEKTEPIIITTGALRTECSFYYGRDSDFDGELDDGTYVEITEAGIEFFNVTPGQIYTYRIVARNEGTVDGLLSITINDIIATDARMYEGFTVMFSDPETKEIALLNGDLPLFTDLILPEGETYVFDFLIKINETISSELKYDTLTITNFIVRLDQAY
;
A
#
# COMPACT_ATOMS: atom_id res chain seq x y z
N MET A 1 -43.41 5.41 -73.48
CA MET A 1 -43.90 6.45 -72.53
C MET A 1 -44.58 5.85 -71.29
N LYS A 2 -45.54 4.91 -71.42
CA LYS A 2 -46.21 4.29 -70.24
C LYS A 2 -45.26 3.51 -69.30
N ARG A 3 -44.29 2.76 -69.85
CA ARG A 3 -43.30 1.99 -69.05
C ARG A 3 -42.37 2.88 -68.22
N THR A 4 -41.82 3.94 -68.82
CA THR A 4 -40.95 4.90 -68.12
C THR A 4 -41.70 5.60 -66.98
N LEU A 5 -42.97 5.95 -67.18
CA LEU A 5 -43.81 6.56 -66.15
C LEU A 5 -44.07 5.61 -64.98
N ILE A 6 -44.29 4.31 -65.24
CA ILE A 6 -44.42 3.27 -64.22
C ILE A 6 -43.13 3.11 -63.41
N TYR A 7 -41.97 3.08 -64.07
CA TYR A 7 -40.68 2.98 -63.38
C TYR A 7 -40.44 4.21 -62.50
N SER A 8 -40.69 5.43 -62.99
CA SER A 8 -40.53 6.65 -62.21
C SER A 8 -41.42 6.69 -60.96
N VAL A 9 -42.69 6.26 -61.07
CA VAL A 9 -43.59 6.16 -59.92
C VAL A 9 -43.10 5.12 -58.91
N PHE A 10 -42.63 3.98 -59.39
CA PHE A 10 -42.06 2.94 -58.52
C PHE A 10 -40.80 3.43 -57.80
N THR A 11 -39.92 4.17 -58.47
CA THR A 11 -38.71 4.75 -57.85
C THR A 11 -39.05 5.75 -56.75
N VAL A 12 -40.09 6.59 -56.95
CA VAL A 12 -40.55 7.54 -55.92
C VAL A 12 -41.09 6.81 -54.69
N ILE A 13 -41.85 5.72 -54.87
CA ILE A 13 -42.37 4.91 -53.77
C ILE A 13 -41.22 4.27 -52.99
N VAL A 14 -40.24 3.67 -53.68
CA VAL A 14 -39.07 3.06 -53.05
C VAL A 14 -38.24 4.11 -52.29
N ALA A 15 -38.02 5.28 -52.88
CA ALA A 15 -37.31 6.37 -52.23
C ALA A 15 -38.02 6.83 -50.95
N PHE A 16 -39.35 6.95 -50.98
CA PHE A 16 -40.14 7.30 -49.80
C PHE A 16 -39.99 6.28 -48.67
N PHE A 17 -40.10 4.98 -48.97
CA PHE A 17 -39.89 3.92 -47.98
C PHE A 17 -38.47 3.95 -47.40
N LEU A 18 -37.46 4.21 -48.23
CA LEU A 18 -36.07 4.29 -47.80
C LEU A 18 -35.86 5.45 -46.82
N THR A 19 -36.45 6.61 -47.08
CA THR A 19 -36.40 7.78 -46.18
C THR A 19 -37.05 7.49 -44.84
N VAL A 20 -38.21 6.81 -44.83
CA VAL A 20 -38.89 6.42 -43.58
C VAL A 20 -38.01 5.48 -42.75
N ILE A 21 -37.35 4.50 -43.38
CA ILE A 21 -36.44 3.59 -42.69
C ILE A 21 -35.24 4.33 -42.11
N ILE A 22 -34.66 5.29 -42.85
CA ILE A 22 -33.54 6.11 -42.38
C ILE A 22 -33.95 6.93 -41.15
N VAL A 23 -35.12 7.56 -41.17
CA VAL A 23 -35.63 8.35 -40.04
C VAL A 23 -35.86 7.45 -38.82
N LEU A 24 -36.49 6.28 -38.99
CA LEU A 24 -36.70 5.31 -37.90
C LEU A 24 -35.37 4.81 -37.31
N ALA A 25 -34.39 4.52 -38.16
CA ALA A 25 -33.06 4.11 -37.71
C ALA A 25 -32.36 5.22 -36.93
N TRP A 26 -32.50 6.47 -37.37
CA TRP A 26 -31.95 7.64 -36.67
C TRP A 26 -32.57 7.83 -35.29
N PHE A 27 -33.89 7.67 -35.16
CA PHE A 27 -34.59 7.69 -33.85
C PHE A 27 -34.14 6.56 -32.92
N MET A 28 -34.04 5.32 -33.42
CA MET A 28 -33.56 4.20 -32.59
C MET A 28 -32.12 4.37 -32.10
N VAL A 29 -31.28 5.08 -32.87
CA VAL A 29 -29.90 5.35 -32.48
C VAL A 29 -29.83 6.53 -31.50
N SER A 30 -30.67 7.56 -31.66
CA SER A 30 -30.68 8.72 -30.75
C SER A 30 -31.31 8.44 -29.39
N GLU A 31 -32.22 7.47 -29.30
CA GLU A 31 -32.82 7.01 -28.04
C GLU A 31 -31.86 6.18 -27.17
N LYS A 32 -30.65 5.84 -27.66
CA LYS A 32 -29.62 5.26 -26.81
C LYS A 32 -29.06 6.35 -25.90
N THR A 33 -29.65 6.47 -24.72
CA THR A 33 -29.06 7.22 -23.61
C THR A 33 -27.65 6.71 -23.34
N GLU A 34 -26.71 7.62 -23.15
CA GLU A 34 -25.36 7.26 -22.69
C GLU A 34 -25.46 6.43 -21.41
N PRO A 35 -24.63 5.38 -21.25
CA PRO A 35 -24.64 4.59 -20.04
C PRO A 35 -24.26 5.48 -18.85
N ILE A 36 -25.02 5.38 -17.76
CA ILE A 36 -24.61 5.97 -16.48
C ILE A 36 -23.50 5.08 -15.93
N ILE A 37 -22.27 5.57 -15.95
CA ILE A 37 -21.12 4.91 -15.33
C ILE A 37 -21.13 5.28 -13.84
N ILE A 38 -21.36 4.31 -12.97
CA ILE A 38 -21.18 4.45 -11.52
C ILE A 38 -19.80 3.89 -11.19
N THR A 39 -18.84 4.76 -10.92
CA THR A 39 -17.53 4.36 -10.39
C THR A 39 -17.63 4.26 -8.89
N THR A 40 -17.50 3.05 -8.35
CA THR A 40 -17.29 2.84 -6.92
C THR A 40 -15.87 3.25 -6.56
N GLY A 41 -15.67 3.85 -5.39
CA GLY A 41 -14.34 4.22 -4.90
C GLY A 41 -13.36 3.04 -4.92
N ALA A 42 -12.09 3.32 -5.19
CA ALA A 42 -11.04 2.30 -5.24
C ALA A 42 -9.99 2.60 -4.16
N LEU A 43 -9.55 1.56 -3.45
CA LEU A 43 -8.42 1.64 -2.54
C LEU A 43 -7.19 1.03 -3.22
N ARG A 44 -6.08 1.77 -3.22
CA ARG A 44 -4.82 1.32 -3.81
C ARG A 44 -3.69 1.84 -2.96
N THR A 45 -2.76 0.96 -2.60
CA THR A 45 -1.64 1.32 -1.72
C THR A 45 -0.32 1.02 -2.41
N GLU A 46 0.61 1.94 -2.31
CA GLU A 46 2.02 1.74 -2.60
C GLU A 46 2.79 1.79 -1.28
N CYS A 47 3.76 0.90 -1.09
CA CYS A 47 4.54 0.85 0.14
C CYS A 47 6.00 0.56 -0.19
N SER A 48 6.90 1.37 0.38
CA SER A 48 8.35 1.18 0.32
C SER A 48 8.94 1.13 1.73
N PHE A 49 9.98 0.31 1.90
CA PHE A 49 10.65 0.10 3.17
C PHE A 49 12.11 0.51 3.08
N TYR A 50 12.60 1.23 4.07
CA TYR A 50 13.93 1.82 4.06
C TYR A 50 14.69 1.60 5.36
N TYR A 51 16.00 1.48 5.24
CA TYR A 51 16.96 1.49 6.33
C TYR A 51 17.74 2.80 6.33
N GLY A 52 17.83 3.43 7.50
CA GLY A 52 18.65 4.62 7.70
C GLY A 52 20.12 4.26 7.84
N ARG A 53 21.00 4.97 7.12
CA ARG A 53 22.44 4.80 7.30
C ARG A 53 22.90 5.53 8.54
N ASP A 54 23.32 4.73 9.51
CA ASP A 54 23.89 5.15 10.78
C ASP A 54 25.09 4.24 11.05
N SER A 55 26.29 4.82 11.04
CA SER A 55 27.56 4.08 11.15
C SER A 55 27.96 3.79 12.60
N ASP A 56 27.49 4.59 13.56
CA ASP A 56 27.80 4.45 14.97
C ASP A 56 26.64 3.87 15.81
N PHE A 57 25.48 3.71 15.18
CA PHE A 57 24.27 3.09 15.73
C PHE A 57 23.73 3.85 16.95
N ASP A 58 23.84 5.17 16.95
CA ASP A 58 23.31 6.03 18.02
C ASP A 58 21.83 6.40 17.82
N GLY A 59 21.24 6.04 16.68
CA GLY A 59 19.86 6.33 16.31
C GLY A 59 19.68 7.65 15.56
N GLU A 60 20.74 8.45 15.42
CA GLU A 60 20.82 9.62 14.55
C GLU A 60 21.49 9.25 13.22
N LEU A 61 20.95 9.75 12.10
CA LEU A 61 21.49 9.42 10.79
C LEU A 61 22.68 10.32 10.46
N ASP A 62 23.84 9.72 10.14
CA ASP A 62 25.05 10.43 9.74
C ASP A 62 24.80 11.49 8.66
N ASP A 63 24.17 11.06 7.57
CA ASP A 63 23.91 11.86 6.37
C ASP A 63 22.41 12.08 6.12
N GLY A 64 21.55 11.76 7.10
CA GLY A 64 20.08 11.81 6.94
C GLY A 64 19.53 10.90 5.82
N THR A 65 20.34 9.97 5.33
CA THR A 65 20.05 9.22 4.11
C THR A 65 19.44 7.86 4.42
N TYR A 66 18.37 7.54 3.69
CA TYR A 66 17.69 6.26 3.73
C TYR A 66 17.98 5.46 2.46
N VAL A 67 18.16 4.14 2.61
CA VAL A 67 18.34 3.19 1.51
C VAL A 67 17.16 2.24 1.50
N GLU A 68 16.54 2.07 0.33
CA GLU A 68 15.41 1.14 0.18
C GLU A 68 15.89 -0.30 0.38
N ILE A 69 15.18 -1.04 1.24
CA ILE A 69 15.41 -2.46 1.45
C ILE A 69 14.56 -3.22 0.43
N THR A 70 15.24 -3.90 -0.49
CA THR A 70 14.59 -4.79 -1.48
C THR A 70 14.73 -6.27 -1.14
N GLU A 71 15.47 -6.59 -0.08
CA GLU A 71 15.71 -7.96 0.37
C GLU A 71 14.66 -8.41 1.39
N ALA A 72 14.42 -9.72 1.46
CA ALA A 72 13.44 -10.30 2.35
C ALA A 72 14.03 -10.50 3.76
N GLY A 73 13.34 -9.95 4.75
CA GLY A 73 13.67 -10.10 6.15
C GLY A 73 14.83 -9.24 6.64
N ILE A 74 14.87 -9.04 7.96
CA ILE A 74 15.96 -8.36 8.66
C ILE A 74 16.55 -9.36 9.64
N GLU A 75 17.84 -9.66 9.50
CA GLU A 75 18.56 -10.52 10.43
C GLU A 75 19.48 -9.68 11.33
N PHE A 76 19.30 -9.84 12.63
CA PHE A 76 20.18 -9.30 13.66
C PHE A 76 21.10 -10.42 14.16
N PHE A 77 22.40 -10.26 13.89
CA PHE A 77 23.44 -11.19 14.35
C PHE A 77 24.60 -10.41 14.97
N ASN A 78 25.26 -11.01 15.98
CA ASN A 78 26.42 -10.42 16.67
C ASN A 78 26.21 -8.95 17.07
N VAL A 79 25.01 -8.66 17.58
CA VAL A 79 24.61 -7.32 17.99
C VAL A 79 25.24 -6.92 19.31
N THR A 80 25.44 -5.62 19.50
CA THR A 80 26.00 -5.04 20.72
C THR A 80 24.93 -4.25 21.48
N PRO A 81 24.79 -4.45 22.81
CA PRO A 81 23.90 -3.63 23.62
C PRO A 81 24.13 -2.12 23.42
N GLY A 82 23.04 -1.36 23.34
CA GLY A 82 23.07 0.08 23.12
C GLY A 82 23.02 0.50 21.65
N GLN A 83 23.21 -0.42 20.70
CA GLN A 83 23.01 -0.12 19.28
C GLN A 83 21.53 0.16 18.98
N ILE A 84 21.30 1.16 18.14
CA ILE A 84 19.99 1.58 17.66
C ILE A 84 20.00 1.53 16.14
N TYR A 85 18.99 0.90 15.56
CA TYR A 85 18.80 0.82 14.11
C TYR A 85 17.59 1.64 13.70
N THR A 86 17.77 2.49 12.69
CA THR A 86 16.72 3.40 12.20
C THR A 86 16.07 2.85 10.94
N TYR A 87 14.75 2.82 10.91
CA TYR A 87 13.95 2.34 9.79
C TYR A 87 12.83 3.30 9.43
N ARG A 88 12.38 3.22 8.18
CA ARG A 88 11.28 4.02 7.65
C ARG A 88 10.39 3.20 6.75
N ILE A 89 9.08 3.27 6.97
CA ILE A 89 8.06 2.76 6.04
C ILE A 89 7.35 3.96 5.43
N VAL A 90 7.24 3.99 4.11
CA VAL A 90 6.48 5.01 3.38
C VAL A 90 5.28 4.32 2.74
N ALA A 91 4.07 4.65 3.19
CA ALA A 91 2.82 4.12 2.67
C ALA A 91 2.03 5.24 2.00
N ARG A 92 1.61 5.02 0.75
CA ARG A 92 0.84 5.99 -0.04
C ARG A 92 -0.50 5.43 -0.46
N ASN A 93 -1.56 6.18 -0.25
CA ASN A 93 -2.88 5.87 -0.76
C ASN A 93 -3.03 6.45 -2.17
N GLU A 94 -2.88 5.61 -3.19
CA GLU A 94 -3.16 5.95 -4.60
C GLU A 94 -4.64 5.77 -4.97
N GLY A 95 -5.48 5.43 -3.99
CA GLY A 95 -6.92 5.26 -4.15
C GLY A 95 -7.67 6.58 -4.32
N THR A 96 -8.99 6.45 -4.43
CA THR A 96 -9.97 7.55 -4.53
C THR A 96 -10.89 7.60 -3.31
N VAL A 97 -10.50 6.95 -2.21
CA VAL A 97 -11.22 6.92 -0.94
C VAL A 97 -10.19 6.88 0.19
N ASP A 98 -10.59 7.40 1.35
CA ASP A 98 -9.79 7.33 2.56
C ASP A 98 -9.65 5.88 3.03
N GLY A 99 -8.51 5.56 3.63
CA GLY A 99 -8.21 4.24 4.19
C GLY A 99 -7.77 4.30 5.65
N LEU A 100 -7.86 3.16 6.32
CA LEU A 100 -7.34 2.89 7.66
C LEU A 100 -6.05 2.09 7.52
N LEU A 101 -4.93 2.73 7.82
CA LEU A 101 -3.60 2.17 7.77
C LEU A 101 -3.27 1.44 9.08
N SER A 102 -2.78 0.21 8.96
CA SER A 102 -2.25 -0.59 10.06
C SER A 102 -0.91 -1.19 9.68
N ILE A 103 0.06 -1.15 10.60
CA ILE A 103 1.39 -1.74 10.40
C ILE A 103 1.67 -2.74 11.51
N THR A 104 2.04 -3.96 11.11
CA THR A 104 2.36 -5.07 12.00
C THR A 104 3.68 -5.68 11.59
N ILE A 105 4.58 -5.91 12.56
CA ILE A 105 5.74 -6.78 12.37
C ILE A 105 5.23 -8.22 12.49
N ASN A 106 5.47 -9.06 11.49
CA ASN A 106 4.99 -10.44 11.51
C ASN A 106 6.18 -11.41 11.44
N ASP A 107 6.00 -12.51 12.15
CA ASP A 107 6.96 -13.61 12.21
C ASP A 107 8.35 -13.16 12.71
N ILE A 108 8.39 -12.68 13.97
CA ILE A 108 9.64 -12.43 14.68
C ILE A 108 10.15 -13.75 15.25
N ILE A 109 11.26 -14.25 14.71
CA ILE A 109 11.87 -15.52 15.07
C ILE A 109 13.23 -15.28 15.69
N ALA A 110 13.45 -15.80 16.90
CA ALA A 110 14.75 -15.83 17.52
C ALA A 110 15.22 -17.27 17.78
N THR A 111 16.55 -17.46 17.74
CA THR A 111 17.19 -18.75 18.06
C THR A 111 17.07 -19.09 19.55
N ASP A 112 17.17 -18.08 20.43
CA ASP A 112 16.94 -18.18 21.87
C ASP A 112 15.83 -17.19 22.28
N ALA A 113 14.91 -17.61 23.15
CA ALA A 113 13.79 -16.78 23.60
C ALA A 113 14.23 -15.52 24.36
N ARG A 114 15.41 -15.53 24.99
CA ARG A 114 15.98 -14.36 25.70
C ARG A 114 16.35 -13.24 24.73
N MET A 115 16.52 -13.54 23.44
CA MET A 115 16.76 -12.50 22.42
C MET A 115 15.58 -11.55 22.34
N TYR A 116 14.32 -12.00 22.45
CA TYR A 116 13.16 -11.10 22.35
C TYR A 116 13.19 -9.96 23.36
N GLU A 117 13.57 -10.25 24.61
CA GLU A 117 13.70 -9.26 25.70
C GLU A 117 14.86 -8.26 25.47
N GLY A 118 15.78 -8.62 24.59
CA GLY A 118 16.92 -7.80 24.21
C GLY A 118 16.63 -6.76 23.14
N PHE A 119 15.43 -6.74 22.54
CA PHE A 119 15.09 -5.81 21.47
C PHE A 119 13.80 -5.05 21.79
N THR A 120 13.83 -3.76 21.50
CA THR A 120 12.69 -2.86 21.69
C THR A 120 12.48 -2.02 20.43
N VAL A 121 11.23 -1.90 20.00
CA VAL A 121 10.81 -1.01 18.92
C VAL A 121 10.33 0.30 19.55
N MET A 122 10.83 1.43 19.04
CA MET A 122 10.47 2.78 19.48
C MET A 122 9.99 3.61 18.30
N PHE A 123 8.91 4.36 18.47
CA PHE A 123 8.42 5.33 17.48
C PHE A 123 7.68 6.46 18.19
N SER A 124 7.66 7.64 17.58
CA SER A 124 7.02 8.84 18.15
C SER A 124 5.68 9.19 17.50
N ASP A 125 5.42 8.67 16.31
CA ASP A 125 4.25 8.93 15.48
C ASP A 125 3.67 7.59 14.99
N PRO A 126 2.35 7.32 15.05
CA PRO A 126 1.25 8.24 15.42
C PRO A 126 1.12 8.55 16.92
N GLU A 127 1.75 7.76 17.77
CA GLU A 127 1.81 7.96 19.22
C GLU A 127 3.17 7.49 19.71
N THR A 128 3.74 8.18 20.70
CA THR A 128 5.01 7.75 21.29
C THR A 128 4.85 6.43 22.03
N LYS A 129 5.49 5.38 21.51
CA LYS A 129 5.46 4.03 22.05
C LYS A 129 6.85 3.41 22.07
N GLU A 130 7.04 2.57 23.07
CA GLU A 130 8.22 1.73 23.26
C GLU A 130 7.71 0.31 23.56
N ILE A 131 8.00 -0.64 22.67
CA ILE A 131 7.40 -1.97 22.67
C ILE A 131 8.51 -3.02 22.57
N ALA A 132 8.63 -3.91 23.56
CA ALA A 132 9.56 -5.03 23.49
C ALA A 132 9.14 -6.03 22.39
N LEU A 133 10.11 -6.61 21.69
CA LEU A 133 9.82 -7.68 20.74
C LEU A 133 9.35 -8.94 21.47
N LEU A 134 8.48 -9.69 20.81
CA LEU A 134 7.94 -10.96 21.30
C LEU A 134 7.78 -11.92 20.14
N ASN A 135 7.74 -13.22 20.43
CA ASN A 135 7.54 -14.23 19.40
C ASN A 135 6.15 -14.07 18.76
N GLY A 136 6.13 -13.95 17.44
CA GLY A 136 4.91 -13.87 16.64
C GLY A 136 4.68 -12.48 16.05
N ASP A 137 3.42 -12.06 16.04
CA ASP A 137 2.96 -10.84 15.41
C ASP A 137 2.89 -9.68 16.41
N LEU A 138 3.51 -8.56 16.06
CA LEU A 138 3.55 -7.35 16.87
C LEU A 138 2.90 -6.18 16.11
N PRO A 139 1.66 -5.80 16.45
CA PRO A 139 1.04 -4.60 15.87
C PRO A 139 1.73 -3.35 16.42
N LEU A 140 2.23 -2.50 15.52
CA LEU A 140 2.83 -1.21 15.91
C LEU A 140 1.73 -0.17 16.14
N PHE A 141 0.85 -0.04 15.16
CA PHE A 141 -0.36 0.77 15.28
C PHE A 141 -1.46 0.22 14.36
N THR A 142 -2.70 0.59 14.67
CA THR A 142 -3.88 0.22 13.90
C THR A 142 -4.75 1.44 13.65
N ASP A 143 -5.55 1.36 12.58
CA ASP A 143 -6.64 2.28 12.29
C ASP A 143 -6.23 3.77 12.12
N LEU A 144 -5.01 4.04 11.64
CA LEU A 144 -4.59 5.39 11.30
C LEU A 144 -5.26 5.84 10.00
N ILE A 145 -5.99 6.96 10.01
CA ILE A 145 -6.63 7.47 8.79
C ILE A 145 -5.56 7.98 7.82
N LEU A 146 -5.52 7.39 6.62
CA LEU A 146 -4.72 7.81 5.49
C LEU A 146 -5.64 8.32 4.36
N PRO A 147 -5.76 9.64 4.17
CA PRO A 147 -6.66 10.21 3.16
C PRO A 147 -6.31 9.80 1.73
N GLU A 148 -7.25 9.98 0.80
CA GLU A 148 -6.98 9.75 -0.63
C GLU A 148 -5.79 10.59 -1.13
N GLY A 149 -4.92 9.99 -1.95
CA GLY A 149 -3.77 10.66 -2.57
C GLY A 149 -2.61 10.97 -1.62
N GLU A 150 -2.80 10.84 -0.31
CA GLU A 150 -1.82 11.21 0.71
C GLU A 150 -0.78 10.12 0.96
N THR A 151 0.37 10.55 1.51
CA THR A 151 1.48 9.67 1.88
C THR A 151 1.75 9.79 3.37
N TYR A 152 1.85 8.65 4.05
CA TYR A 152 2.27 8.55 5.43
C TYR A 152 3.70 8.01 5.52
N VAL A 153 4.52 8.67 6.33
CA VAL A 153 5.90 8.28 6.60
C VAL A 153 5.97 7.84 8.06
N PHE A 154 6.24 6.56 8.26
CA PHE A 154 6.38 5.95 9.58
C PHE A 154 7.85 5.69 9.87
N ASP A 155 8.41 6.46 10.80
CA ASP A 155 9.78 6.32 11.28
C ASP A 155 9.81 5.59 12.62
N PHE A 156 10.63 4.54 12.70
CA PHE A 156 10.78 3.75 13.91
C PHE A 156 12.23 3.30 14.10
N LEU A 157 12.57 3.04 15.36
CA LEU A 157 13.88 2.62 15.82
C LEU A 157 13.77 1.22 16.42
N ILE A 158 14.79 0.39 16.20
CA ILE A 158 14.97 -0.87 16.91
C ILE A 158 16.20 -0.72 17.78
N LYS A 159 16.00 -0.69 19.10
CA LYS A 159 17.04 -0.56 20.11
C LYS A 159 17.37 -1.91 20.73
N ILE A 160 18.67 -2.15 20.92
CA ILE A 160 19.16 -3.33 21.64
C ILE A 160 19.43 -2.98 23.10
N ASN A 161 18.78 -3.72 23.99
CA ASN A 161 18.86 -3.54 25.43
C ASN A 161 20.09 -4.25 26.03
N GLU A 162 20.48 -3.82 27.24
CA GLU A 162 21.56 -4.43 28.02
C GLU A 162 21.31 -5.89 28.42
N THR A 163 20.09 -6.39 28.21
CA THR A 163 19.72 -7.79 28.43
C THR A 163 20.48 -8.76 27.51
N ILE A 164 20.95 -8.29 26.34
CA ILE A 164 21.80 -9.08 25.46
C ILE A 164 23.19 -9.25 26.09
N SER A 165 23.43 -10.43 26.67
CA SER A 165 24.71 -10.80 27.27
C SER A 165 25.61 -11.54 26.28
N SER A 166 26.88 -11.72 26.64
CA SER A 166 27.87 -12.47 25.82
C SER A 166 27.46 -13.92 25.53
N GLU A 167 26.52 -14.49 26.29
CA GLU A 167 25.98 -15.83 26.06
C GLU A 167 25.16 -15.93 24.77
N LEU A 168 24.53 -14.83 24.35
CA LEU A 168 23.65 -14.76 23.18
C LEU A 168 24.38 -14.28 21.91
N LYS A 169 25.70 -14.19 21.94
CA LYS A 169 26.51 -13.60 20.87
C LYS A 169 26.31 -14.28 19.50
N TYR A 170 26.04 -15.57 19.50
CA TYR A 170 25.83 -16.38 18.28
C TYR A 170 24.35 -16.60 17.96
N ASP A 171 23.46 -16.14 18.82
CA ASP A 171 22.03 -16.24 18.57
C ASP A 171 21.59 -15.11 17.64
N THR A 172 20.57 -15.41 16.85
CA THR A 172 20.02 -14.48 15.88
C THR A 172 18.57 -14.16 16.21
N LEU A 173 18.16 -12.95 15.83
CA LEU A 173 16.76 -12.55 15.77
C LEU A 173 16.47 -12.09 14.34
N THR A 174 15.46 -12.69 13.72
CA THR A 174 15.04 -12.42 12.36
C THR A 174 13.62 -11.89 12.37
N ILE A 175 13.40 -10.77 11.71
CA ILE A 175 12.08 -10.26 11.38
C ILE A 175 11.82 -10.65 9.93
N THR A 176 10.87 -11.56 9.68
CA THR A 176 10.63 -12.07 8.33
C THR A 176 9.97 -11.03 7.43
N ASN A 177 8.93 -10.34 7.93
CA ASN A 177 8.19 -9.38 7.12
C ASN A 177 7.49 -8.29 7.96
N PHE A 178 7.06 -7.24 7.26
CA PHE A 178 6.15 -6.23 7.77
C PHE A 178 4.86 -6.30 6.96
N ILE A 179 3.74 -6.34 7.66
CA ILE A 179 2.41 -6.34 7.07
C ILE A 179 1.88 -4.92 7.17
N VAL A 180 1.76 -4.25 6.01
CA VAL A 180 1.10 -2.95 5.87
C VAL A 180 -0.27 -3.19 5.26
N ARG A 181 -1.33 -2.85 5.99
CA ARG A 181 -2.73 -2.98 5.54
C ARG A 181 -3.35 -1.61 5.42
N LEU A 182 -4.03 -1.38 4.31
CA LEU A 182 -4.93 -0.25 4.12
C LEU A 182 -6.32 -0.84 3.88
N ASP A 183 -7.24 -0.57 4.82
CA ASP A 183 -8.64 -0.99 4.73
C ASP A 183 -9.53 0.22 4.43
N GLN A 184 -10.62 0.07 3.67
CA GLN A 184 -11.45 1.22 3.30
C GLN A 184 -12.12 1.85 4.53
N ALA A 185 -12.02 3.18 4.65
CA ALA A 185 -12.72 3.95 5.68
C ALA A 185 -14.16 4.27 5.23
N TYR A 186 -15.06 3.30 5.42
CA TYR A 186 -16.52 3.36 5.16
C TYR A 186 -16.99 3.57 3.71
#